data_AF-A0A970E107-F1
#
_entry.id   AF-A0A970E107-F1
#
_cell.length_a   1.000
_cell.length_b   1.000
_cell.length_c   1.000
_cell.angle_alpha   90.00
_cell.angle_beta   90.00
_cell.angle_gamma   90.00
#
_symmetry.space_group_name_H-M   'P 1'
#
loop_
_entity.id
_entity.type
_entity.pdbx_description
1 polymer ?
#
loop_
_entity_poly.entity_id
_entity_poly.type
_entity_poly.pdbx_seq_one_letter_code
_entity_poly.pdbx_strand_id
1 'polypeptide(L)'
;MFKELIQAVFLIFAAEMGDKSQIIAMAFAMQYSLGQVLAGVALGVFLNHGLAVALGAYLAHIVPLHIIRLAASIGFLAFGLLGLMNGDDEEESKSFMLGHPVLIVALTFFIGELGDKTQLTTIALASNAVYPGAVLAGTVSGMVLTSLVGILVGAKLGERVPETALRL
;
A
#
# COMPACT_ATOMS: atom_id res chain seq x y z
N MET A 1 19.05 -3.02 -13.33
CA MET A 1 17.79 -3.75 -13.55
C MET A 1 17.59 -4.92 -12.58
N PHE A 2 18.17 -6.12 -12.79
CA PHE A 2 17.89 -7.29 -11.93
C PHE A 2 18.26 -7.10 -10.45
N LYS A 3 19.40 -6.45 -10.16
CA LYS A 3 19.83 -6.15 -8.79
C LYS A 3 18.82 -5.25 -8.06
N GLU A 4 18.35 -4.19 -8.71
CA GLU A 4 17.37 -3.24 -8.15
C GLU A 4 16.01 -3.91 -7.94
N LEU A 5 15.57 -4.74 -8.91
CA LEU A 5 14.36 -5.54 -8.79
C LEU A 5 14.40 -6.42 -7.53
N ILE A 6 15.44 -7.26 -7.42
CA ILE A 6 15.58 -8.20 -6.31
C ILE A 6 15.68 -7.44 -4.97
N GLN A 7 16.50 -6.39 -4.92
CA GLN A 7 16.64 -5.56 -3.72
C GLN A 7 15.29 -4.96 -3.29
N ALA A 8 14.51 -4.42 -4.22
CA ALA A 8 13.20 -3.85 -3.94
C ALA A 8 12.20 -4.91 -3.45
N VAL A 9 12.17 -6.10 -4.08
CA VAL A 9 11.33 -7.23 -3.63
C VAL A 9 11.65 -7.57 -2.18
N PHE A 10 12.91 -7.87 -1.88
CA PHE A 10 13.30 -8.31 -0.54
C PHE A 10 13.10 -7.23 0.52
N LEU A 11 13.38 -5.98 0.20
CA LEU A 11 13.24 -4.88 1.15
C LEU A 11 11.78 -4.63 1.51
N ILE A 12 10.89 -4.54 0.52
CA ILE A 12 9.45 -4.38 0.77
C ILE A 12 8.88 -5.61 1.46
N PHE A 13 9.27 -6.80 1.02
CA PHE A 13 8.82 -8.03 1.63
C PHE A 13 9.15 -8.10 3.13
N ALA A 14 10.39 -7.77 3.49
CA ALA A 14 10.82 -7.74 4.88
C ALA A 14 10.16 -6.60 5.68
N ALA A 15 9.97 -5.43 5.07
CA ALA A 15 9.37 -4.26 5.73
C ALA A 15 7.88 -4.48 6.07
N GLU A 16 7.17 -5.24 5.25
CA GLU A 16 5.72 -5.45 5.35
C GLU A 16 5.32 -6.76 6.07
N MET A 17 6.30 -7.58 6.45
CA MET A 17 6.01 -8.83 7.16
C MET A 17 5.44 -8.55 8.56
N GLY A 18 4.20 -8.97 8.79
CA GLY A 18 3.46 -8.74 10.03
C GLY A 18 2.79 -7.37 10.14
N ASP A 19 2.70 -6.61 9.04
CA ASP A 19 2.13 -5.26 9.08
C ASP A 19 0.60 -5.22 8.88
N LYS A 20 0.00 -4.05 9.13
CA LYS A 20 -1.42 -3.74 8.95
C LYS A 20 -1.95 -4.15 7.56
N SER A 21 -1.13 -3.98 6.52
CA SER A 21 -1.48 -4.31 5.13
C SER A 21 -1.75 -5.81 4.96
N GLN A 22 -1.03 -6.68 5.67
CA GLN A 22 -1.30 -8.12 5.70
C GLN A 22 -2.63 -8.45 6.36
N ILE A 23 -2.99 -7.76 7.45
CA ILE A 23 -4.27 -7.97 8.12
C ILE A 23 -5.44 -7.56 7.21
N ILE A 24 -5.30 -6.44 6.50
CA ILE A 24 -6.28 -6.00 5.50
C ILE A 24 -6.39 -7.02 4.36
N ALA A 25 -5.27 -7.55 3.85
CA ALA A 25 -5.28 -8.59 2.82
C ALA A 25 -6.00 -9.87 3.29
N MET A 26 -5.74 -10.32 4.52
CA MET A 26 -6.43 -11.45 5.13
C MET A 26 -7.94 -11.20 5.24
N ALA A 27 -8.34 -10.00 5.69
CA ALA A 27 -9.75 -9.63 5.82
C ALA A 27 -10.48 -9.66 4.47
N PHE A 28 -9.87 -9.13 3.41
CA PHE A 28 -10.45 -9.21 2.07
C PHE A 28 -10.49 -10.63 1.51
N ALA A 29 -9.53 -11.49 1.86
CA ALA A 29 -9.53 -12.89 1.43
C ALA A 29 -10.65 -13.73 2.09
N MET A 30 -11.26 -13.24 3.18
CA MET A 30 -12.48 -13.84 3.74
C MET A 30 -13.75 -13.49 2.94
N GLN A 31 -13.72 -12.41 2.16
CA GLN A 31 -14.89 -11.89 1.44
C GLN A 31 -14.81 -12.13 -0.08
N TYR A 32 -13.59 -12.15 -0.63
CA TYR A 32 -13.33 -12.21 -2.07
C TYR A 32 -12.32 -13.31 -2.41
N SER A 33 -12.31 -13.75 -3.66
CA SER A 33 -11.37 -14.77 -4.11
C SER A 33 -9.92 -14.29 -4.06
N LEU A 34 -8.98 -15.20 -3.81
CA LEU A 34 -7.54 -14.90 -3.75
C LEU A 34 -7.06 -14.10 -4.96
N GLY A 35 -7.50 -14.47 -6.17
CA GLY A 35 -7.13 -13.77 -7.39
C GLY A 35 -7.63 -12.32 -7.44
N GLN A 36 -8.86 -12.07 -6.96
CA GLN A 36 -9.41 -10.71 -6.88
C GLN A 36 -8.66 -9.85 -5.87
N VAL A 37 -8.33 -10.41 -4.70
CA VAL A 37 -7.58 -9.70 -3.66
C VAL A 37 -6.18 -9.37 -4.16
N LEU A 38 -5.42 -10.35 -4.66
CA LEU A 38 -4.06 -10.12 -5.15
C LEU A 38 -4.01 -9.18 -6.34
N ALA A 39 -4.97 -9.25 -7.27
CA ALA A 39 -5.07 -8.30 -8.37
C ALA A 39 -5.37 -6.89 -7.87
N GLY A 40 -6.21 -6.75 -6.84
CA GLY A 40 -6.51 -5.47 -6.20
C GLY A 40 -5.29 -4.88 -5.50
N VAL A 41 -4.60 -5.68 -4.69
CA VAL A 41 -3.33 -5.31 -4.06
C VAL A 41 -2.33 -4.85 -5.11
N ALA A 42 -2.12 -5.66 -6.16
CA ALA A 42 -1.18 -5.33 -7.23
C ALA A 42 -1.53 -4.01 -7.90
N LEU A 43 -2.81 -3.77 -8.23
CA LEU A 43 -3.26 -2.52 -8.86
C LEU A 43 -3.07 -1.32 -7.93
N GLY A 44 -3.55 -1.40 -6.68
CA GLY A 44 -3.48 -0.31 -5.72
C GLY A 44 -2.04 0.08 -5.38
N VAL A 45 -1.21 -0.93 -5.12
CA VAL A 45 0.21 -0.75 -4.81
C VAL A 45 0.97 -0.27 -6.04
N PHE A 46 0.66 -0.76 -7.25
CA PHE A 46 1.28 -0.26 -8.48
C PHE A 46 1.03 1.24 -8.67
N LEU A 47 -0.19 1.72 -8.40
CA LEU A 47 -0.48 3.15 -8.47
C LEU A 47 0.25 3.92 -7.36
N ASN A 48 0.24 3.42 -6.12
CA ASN A 48 0.85 4.08 -4.99
C ASN A 48 2.39 4.15 -5.09
N HIS A 49 3.02 3.01 -5.37
CA HIS A 49 4.45 2.91 -5.57
C HIS A 49 4.87 3.50 -6.92
N GLY A 50 4.00 3.51 -7.94
CA GLY A 50 4.23 4.21 -9.19
C GLY A 50 4.41 5.72 -8.96
N LEU A 51 3.56 6.31 -8.12
CA LEU A 51 3.73 7.70 -7.68
C LEU A 51 5.05 7.89 -6.92
N ALA A 52 5.37 6.99 -5.98
CA ALA A 52 6.62 7.02 -5.23
C ALA A 52 7.87 6.94 -6.12
N VAL A 53 7.85 6.05 -7.12
CA VAL A 53 8.94 5.89 -8.08
C VAL A 53 9.05 7.12 -8.97
N ALA A 54 7.93 7.69 -9.44
CA ALA A 54 7.95 8.92 -10.21
C ALA A 54 8.53 10.09 -9.40
N LEU A 55 8.12 10.23 -8.13
CA LEU A 55 8.66 11.22 -7.20
C LEU A 55 10.16 11.01 -6.97
N GLY A 56 10.59 9.78 -6.67
CA GLY A 56 11.99 9.46 -6.43
C GLY A 56 12.88 9.68 -7.66
N ALA A 57 12.47 9.16 -8.81
CA ALA A 57 13.25 9.20 -10.05
C ALA A 57 13.30 10.58 -10.70
N TYR A 58 12.22 11.36 -10.63
CA TYR A 58 12.12 12.65 -11.33
C TYR A 58 12.15 13.86 -10.41
N LEU A 59 11.41 13.84 -9.28
CA LEU A 59 11.33 15.02 -8.41
C LEU A 59 12.57 15.19 -7.52
N ALA A 60 13.30 14.13 -7.17
CA ALA A 60 14.52 14.26 -6.36
C ALA A 60 15.63 15.09 -7.03
N HIS A 61 15.64 15.19 -8.36
CA HIS A 61 16.60 15.99 -9.12
C HIS A 61 16.16 17.44 -9.36
N ILE A 62 14.87 17.74 -9.19
CA ILE A 62 14.26 19.04 -9.55
C ILE A 62 13.82 19.80 -8.30
N VAL A 63 13.32 19.10 -7.28
CA VAL A 63 12.72 19.69 -6.08
C VAL A 63 13.59 19.35 -4.86
N PRO A 64 14.18 20.37 -4.20
CA PRO A 64 14.92 20.15 -2.96
C PRO A 64 14.09 19.41 -1.91
N LEU A 65 14.68 18.41 -1.24
CA LEU A 65 13.99 17.53 -0.29
C LEU A 65 13.29 18.30 0.85
N HIS A 66 13.82 19.47 1.24
CA HIS A 66 13.20 20.32 2.25
C HIS A 66 11.84 20.88 1.82
N ILE A 67 11.64 21.15 0.52
CA ILE A 67 10.35 21.62 -0.03
C ILE A 67 9.33 20.49 -0.02
N ILE A 68 9.73 19.27 -0.41
CA ILE A 68 8.86 18.08 -0.35
C ILE A 68 8.41 17.84 1.10
N ARG A 69 9.35 17.92 2.05
CA ARG A 69 9.04 17.78 3.49
C ARG A 69 8.09 18.88 3.96
N LEU A 70 8.35 20.14 3.61
CA LEU A 70 7.48 21.27 4.00
C LEU A 70 6.08 21.11 3.42
N ALA A 71 5.95 20.72 2.15
CA ALA A 71 4.67 20.48 1.49
C ALA A 71 3.90 19.33 2.17
N ALA A 72 4.57 18.22 2.48
CA ALA A 72 3.97 17.10 3.21
C ALA A 72 3.54 17.52 4.63
N SER A 73 4.35 18.29 5.35
CA SER A 73 3.99 18.80 6.68
C SER A 73 2.80 19.75 6.65
N ILE A 74 2.75 20.68 5.68
CA ILE A 74 1.61 21.59 5.49
C ILE A 74 0.36 20.80 5.11
N GLY A 75 0.47 19.84 4.18
CA GLY A 75 -0.63 18.97 3.79
C GLY A 75 -1.18 18.18 4.98
N PHE A 76 -0.31 17.58 5.79
CA PHE A 76 -0.70 16.84 6.99
C PHE A 76 -1.44 17.73 8.01
N LEU A 77 -0.92 18.94 8.28
CA LEU A 77 -1.60 19.90 9.15
C LEU A 77 -2.95 20.33 8.58
N ALA A 78 -3.04 20.55 7.27
CA ALA A 78 -4.28 20.91 6.61
C ALA A 78 -5.31 19.78 6.74
N PHE A 79 -4.94 18.53 6.44
CA PHE A 79 -5.82 17.37 6.63
C PHE A 79 -6.23 17.19 8.10
N GLY A 80 -5.30 17.35 9.04
CA GLY A 80 -5.59 17.26 10.47
C GLY A 80 -6.57 18.36 10.93
N LEU A 81 -6.37 19.60 10.48
CA LEU A 81 -7.27 20.72 10.80
C LEU A 81 -8.63 20.57 10.14
N LEU A 82 -8.68 20.14 8.86
CA LEU A 82 -9.93 19.84 8.17
C LEU A 82 -10.70 18.72 8.88
N GLY A 83 -10.03 17.66 9.31
CA GLY A 83 -10.65 16.58 10.08
C GLY A 83 -11.20 17.02 11.44
N LEU A 84 -10.55 17.99 12.10
CA LEU A 84 -11.05 18.58 13.35
C LEU A 84 -12.23 19.55 13.12
N MET A 85 -12.29 20.19 11.95
CA MET A 85 -13.34 21.15 11.60
C MET A 85 -14.61 20.46 11.10
N ASN A 86 -14.47 19.36 10.36
CA ASN A 86 -15.59 18.59 9.81
C ASN A 86 -16.13 17.56 10.81
N GLY A 87 -16.21 17.93 12.09
CA GLY A 87 -16.59 17.04 13.19
C GLY A 87 -17.82 16.18 12.84
N ASP A 88 -17.63 14.86 12.90
CA ASP A 88 -18.62 13.81 12.66
C ASP A 88 -19.47 13.95 11.39
N ASP A 89 -18.99 14.63 10.35
CA ASP A 89 -19.30 14.17 9.02
C ASP A 89 -18.51 12.86 8.89
N GLU A 90 -19.16 11.74 9.24
CA GLU A 90 -18.90 10.50 8.53
C GLU A 90 -18.87 10.94 7.07
N GLU A 91 -17.68 11.08 6.49
CA GLU A 91 -17.57 11.02 5.05
C GLU A 91 -18.25 9.70 4.77
N GLU A 92 -19.52 9.76 4.32
CA GLU A 92 -20.11 8.71 3.53
C GLU A 92 -19.01 8.49 2.51
N SER A 93 -18.19 7.45 2.75
CA SER A 93 -17.26 6.91 1.80
C SER A 93 -18.15 6.79 0.61
N LYS A 94 -18.07 7.76 -0.32
CA LYS A 94 -18.97 7.81 -1.46
C LYS A 94 -18.95 6.39 -1.91
N SER A 95 -20.11 5.73 -1.84
CA SER A 95 -20.26 4.38 -2.33
C SER A 95 -20.03 4.52 -3.81
N PHE A 96 -18.75 4.58 -4.15
CA PHE A 96 -18.19 4.44 -5.43
C PHE A 96 -18.84 3.12 -5.81
N MET A 97 -19.72 3.17 -6.81
CA MET A 97 -20.46 2.04 -7.35
C MET A 97 -19.47 1.05 -7.98
N LEU A 98 -18.43 0.69 -7.26
CA LEU A 98 -17.37 -0.21 -7.61
C LEU A 98 -17.82 -1.56 -7.09
N GLY A 99 -18.81 -2.13 -7.79
CA GLY A 99 -19.24 -3.50 -7.53
C GLY A 99 -18.15 -4.54 -7.81
N HIS A 100 -16.95 -4.11 -8.24
CA HIS A 100 -15.85 -5.02 -8.56
C HIS A 100 -14.84 -5.13 -7.40
N PRO A 101 -14.73 -6.31 -6.75
CA PRO A 101 -13.85 -6.54 -5.60
C PRO A 101 -12.40 -6.06 -5.76
N VAL A 102 -11.82 -6.26 -6.95
CA VAL A 102 -10.44 -5.82 -7.25
C VAL A 102 -10.26 -4.32 -7.01
N LEU A 103 -11.26 -3.51 -7.36
CA LEU A 103 -11.12 -2.06 -7.27
C LEU A 103 -11.33 -1.55 -5.84
N ILE A 104 -12.20 -2.20 -5.07
CA ILE A 104 -12.34 -1.95 -3.63
C ILE A 104 -10.98 -2.19 -2.95
N VAL A 105 -10.40 -3.38 -3.15
CA VAL A 105 -9.09 -3.74 -2.59
C VAL A 105 -8.00 -2.78 -3.08
N ALA A 106 -8.00 -2.44 -4.37
CA ALA A 106 -7.02 -1.51 -4.92
C ALA A 106 -7.11 -0.12 -4.32
N LEU A 107 -8.31 0.43 -4.12
CA LEU A 107 -8.49 1.72 -3.47
C LEU A 107 -8.07 1.67 -2.00
N THR A 108 -8.43 0.59 -1.28
CA THR A 108 -8.00 0.42 0.11
C THR A 108 -6.49 0.36 0.23
N PHE A 109 -5.80 -0.40 -0.62
CA PHE A 109 -4.34 -0.46 -0.62
C PHE A 109 -3.70 0.83 -1.12
N PHE A 110 -4.27 1.48 -2.14
CA PHE A 110 -3.75 2.75 -2.62
C PHE A 110 -3.79 3.81 -1.52
N ILE A 111 -4.96 4.03 -0.92
CA ILE A 111 -5.15 5.06 0.12
C ILE A 111 -4.44 4.67 1.41
N GLY A 112 -4.54 3.41 1.84
CA GLY A 112 -3.95 2.92 3.08
C GLY A 112 -2.42 2.95 3.11
N GLU A 113 -1.79 2.87 1.94
CA GLU A 113 -0.33 2.93 1.77
C GLU A 113 0.19 4.33 1.37
N LEU A 114 -0.70 5.34 1.25
CA LEU A 114 -0.27 6.72 1.00
C LEU A 114 0.46 7.27 2.24
N GLY A 115 1.67 7.76 2.03
CA GLY A 115 2.52 8.32 3.08
C GLY A 115 3.20 7.27 3.97
N ASP A 116 3.07 5.98 3.66
CA ASP A 116 3.62 4.93 4.51
C ASP A 116 5.13 4.71 4.32
N LYS A 117 5.74 3.95 5.24
CA LYS A 117 7.16 3.56 5.25
C LYS A 117 7.58 2.91 3.93
N THR A 118 6.72 2.11 3.30
CA THR A 118 6.97 1.47 2.00
C THR A 118 7.04 2.47 0.88
N GLN A 119 6.17 3.49 0.90
CA GLN A 119 6.19 4.57 -0.08
C GLN A 119 7.46 5.40 0.04
N LEU A 120 7.87 5.77 1.26
CA LEU A 120 9.13 6.48 1.51
C LEU A 120 10.36 5.66 1.12
N THR A 121 10.35 4.35 1.42
CA THR A 121 11.39 3.41 1.00
C THR A 121 11.46 3.34 -0.53
N THR A 122 10.32 3.29 -1.20
CA THR A 122 10.24 3.27 -2.66
C THR A 122 10.79 4.56 -3.28
N ILE A 123 10.49 5.74 -2.71
CA ILE A 123 11.07 7.02 -3.14
C ILE A 123 12.60 6.97 -3.01
N ALA A 124 13.11 6.49 -1.88
CA ALA A 124 14.55 6.41 -1.61
C ALA A 124 15.29 5.42 -2.54
N LEU A 125 14.66 4.27 -2.82
CA LEU A 125 15.19 3.31 -3.79
C LEU A 125 15.20 3.90 -5.21
N ALA A 126 14.12 4.57 -5.61
CA ALA A 126 13.99 5.13 -6.94
C ALA A 126 14.90 6.32 -7.21
N SER A 127 15.24 7.13 -6.19
CA SER A 127 16.08 8.33 -6.35
C SER A 127 17.53 8.06 -6.72
N ASN A 128 18.01 6.84 -6.47
CA ASN A 128 19.35 6.40 -6.85
C ASN A 128 19.33 5.25 -7.86
N ALA A 129 18.16 4.91 -8.41
CA ALA A 129 18.02 3.79 -9.33
C ALA A 129 18.42 4.20 -10.75
N VAL A 130 19.21 3.33 -11.39
CA VAL A 130 19.49 3.42 -12.83
C VAL A 130 18.27 2.96 -13.63
N TYR A 131 17.50 1.99 -13.10
CA TYR A 131 16.26 1.50 -13.72
C TYR A 131 15.06 1.62 -12.75
N PRO A 132 14.41 2.80 -12.66
CA PRO A 132 13.27 3.03 -11.77
C PRO A 132 12.09 2.06 -12.01
N GLY A 133 11.87 1.63 -13.25
CA GLY A 133 10.85 0.62 -13.57
C GLY A 133 11.12 -0.75 -12.92
N ALA A 134 12.39 -1.10 -12.72
CA ALA A 134 12.76 -2.33 -12.00
C ALA A 134 12.48 -2.20 -10.50
N VAL A 135 12.66 -1.01 -9.93
CA VAL A 135 12.26 -0.73 -8.54
C VAL A 135 10.75 -0.89 -8.40
N LEU A 136 9.95 -0.29 -9.30
CA LEU A 136 8.49 -0.40 -9.27
C LEU A 136 8.02 -1.86 -9.35
N ALA A 137 8.53 -2.61 -10.32
CA ALA A 137 8.19 -4.03 -10.45
C ALA A 137 8.57 -4.81 -9.20
N GLY A 138 9.70 -4.48 -8.57
CA GLY A 138 10.18 -5.16 -7.39
C GLY A 138 9.36 -4.84 -6.15
N THR A 139 9.02 -3.58 -5.92
CA THR A 139 8.23 -3.16 -4.76
C THR A 139 6.79 -3.70 -4.83
N VAL A 140 6.16 -3.65 -6.02
CA VAL A 140 4.83 -4.25 -6.24
C VAL A 140 4.87 -5.76 -6.03
N SER A 141 5.88 -6.44 -6.57
CA SER A 141 6.02 -7.90 -6.39
C SER A 141 6.25 -8.25 -4.91
N GLY A 142 7.09 -7.49 -4.20
CA GLY A 142 7.33 -7.67 -2.77
C GLY A 142 6.04 -7.57 -1.95
N MET A 143 5.25 -6.53 -2.20
CA MET A 143 3.98 -6.32 -1.49
C MET A 143 2.96 -7.43 -1.79
N VAL A 144 2.80 -7.83 -3.07
CA VAL A 144 1.91 -8.94 -3.45
C VAL A 144 2.34 -10.25 -2.81
N LEU A 145 3.65 -10.53 -2.76
CA LEU A 145 4.19 -11.73 -2.08
C LEU A 145 3.90 -11.69 -0.57
N THR A 146 4.07 -10.53 0.06
CA THR A 146 3.77 -10.35 1.48
C THR A 146 2.29 -10.55 1.77
N SER A 147 1.40 -9.99 0.95
CA SER A 147 -0.04 -10.21 1.07
C SER A 147 -0.41 -11.68 0.84
N LEU A 148 0.19 -12.35 -0.15
CA LEU A 148 -0.03 -13.77 -0.39
C LEU A 148 0.37 -14.61 0.83
N VAL A 149 1.55 -14.36 1.41
CA VAL A 149 1.99 -15.05 2.63
C VAL A 149 1.02 -14.79 3.78
N GLY A 150 0.61 -13.54 3.99
CA GLY A 150 -0.36 -13.16 5.00
C GLY A 150 -1.67 -13.92 4.84
N ILE A 151 -2.23 -13.95 3.62
CA ILE A 151 -3.48 -14.67 3.31
C ILE A 151 -3.34 -16.17 3.57
N LEU A 152 -2.24 -16.81 3.13
CA LEU A 152 -2.03 -18.24 3.31
C LEU A 152 -1.87 -18.61 4.80
N VAL A 153 -1.14 -17.81 5.57
CA VAL A 153 -0.99 -17.99 7.02
C VAL A 153 -2.31 -17.75 7.73
N GLY A 154 -3.02 -16.67 7.37
CA GLY A 154 -4.34 -16.32 7.90
C GLY A 154 -5.37 -17.41 7.68
N ALA A 155 -5.43 -17.99 6.47
CA ALA A 155 -6.33 -19.10 6.16
C ALA A 155 -6.06 -20.31 7.07
N LYS A 156 -4.78 -20.67 7.27
CA LYS A 156 -4.37 -21.80 8.12
C LYS A 156 -4.60 -21.56 9.62
N LEU A 157 -4.54 -20.30 10.06
CA LEU A 157 -4.85 -19.93 11.44
C LEU A 157 -6.37 -19.85 11.68
N GLY A 158 -7.13 -19.36 10.71
CA GLY A 158 -8.59 -19.27 10.75
C GLY A 158 -9.28 -20.63 10.92
N GLU A 159 -8.73 -21.69 10.32
CA GLU A 159 -9.17 -23.09 10.54
C GLU A 159 -9.14 -23.52 12.03
N ARG A 160 -8.41 -22.81 12.88
CA ARG A 160 -8.27 -23.11 14.31
C ARG A 160 -9.03 -22.16 15.23
N VAL A 161 -9.63 -21.10 14.68
CA VAL A 161 -10.39 -20.12 15.48
C VAL A 161 -11.85 -20.55 15.50
N PRO A 162 -12.41 -20.89 16.68
CA PRO A 162 -13.81 -21.28 16.79
C PRO A 162 -14.74 -20.17 16.28
N GLU A 163 -15.79 -20.53 15.54
CA GLU A 163 -16.80 -19.61 14.99
C GLU A 163 -17.44 -18.69 16.06
N THR A 164 -17.37 -19.06 17.33
CA THR A 164 -17.85 -18.27 18.47
C THR A 164 -17.08 -16.98 18.74
N ALA A 165 -15.81 -16.87 18.31
CA ALA A 165 -15.02 -15.64 18.49
C ALA A 165 -15.21 -14.61 17.36
N LEU A 166 -15.78 -15.03 16.21
CA LEU A 166 -16.00 -14.20 15.02
C LEU A 166 -17.36 -13.47 15.03
N ARG A 167 -18.19 -13.71 16.05
CA ARG A 167 -19.45 -13.01 16.29
C ARG A 167 -19.31 -12.11 17.52
N LEU A 168 -18.69 -10.94 17.35
CA LEU A 168 -18.81 -9.80 18.27
C LEU A 168 -19.17 -8.57 17.46
#